data_AF-A0A175WG93-F1
#
_entry.id   AF-A0A175WG93-F1
#
_cell.length_a   1.000
_cell.length_b   1.000
_cell.length_c   1.000
_cell.angle_alpha   90.00
_cell.angle_beta   90.00
_cell.angle_gamma   90.00
#
_symmetry.space_group_name_H-M   'P 1'
#
loop_
_entity.id
_entity.type
_entity.pdbx_description
1 polymer ?
#
loop_
_entity_poly.entity_id
_entity_poly.type
_entity_poly.pdbx_seq_one_letter_code
_entity_poly.pdbx_strand_id
1 'polypeptide(L)'
;MADESTQKKEPNEPPLEKPSSPSLGNSSTALSAICAATGSVAEFEEFPGLPRLRYRILDYKLKLAVVVFLLVLESALLPIALYYGLTIHTTLRHGIIFAIITSFFGIVTGIEFGLRCLKLILKDDMYRPVGGTRWSFDFTHWTLSFGYTVMTAILIGGSIPHDPLVRLLAIPVPLFFIQVGLQLVWSGWMSITGRPAPCKISSVPKGARVPPLVLTIVEDIVGVDGAGGREYRNSLMARYEVSPRFRAMIAQQNWFWAAGALVDGIGTMVVIWTVPEKVAYGVGWGSPLVFVVIWTVITVYWVRWCLRREKQFWRAERTRSTEWKYYDRSFPREPSVERIQDIARYLHATSSCRSPDVPVPECMGYVEDVERPRCCLLCKLSSDVSAPLATLADLIPPQFDAARTPNLGHRLALARVLSVALFRLHLTGWLHKGIRNSNIAFLDPGRGDDPSFITRPTLLGFDYSRPSQESVESDHAPHLLEGYDPYTHPEYQSRHGRATP
;
A
#
# COMPACT_ATOMS: atom_id res chain seq x y z
N MET A 1 32.93 70.52 33.64
CA MET A 1 34.12 70.70 34.50
C MET A 1 34.56 69.30 34.89
N ALA A 2 35.45 68.66 34.10
CA ALA A 2 36.92 68.69 34.25
C ALA A 2 37.31 68.14 35.64
N ASP A 3 38.02 67.04 35.86
CA ASP A 3 39.16 66.33 35.24
C ASP A 3 39.07 64.85 35.69
N GLU A 4 39.40 63.77 34.97
CA GLU A 4 40.60 63.31 34.22
C GLU A 4 41.78 62.75 35.06
N SER A 5 42.38 61.68 34.53
CA SER A 5 43.55 60.87 34.94
C SER A 5 43.24 59.62 35.80
N THR A 6 43.66 58.39 35.47
CA THR A 6 44.84 57.94 34.71
C THR A 6 44.60 56.51 34.16
N GLN A 7 44.75 56.29 32.84
CA GLN A 7 44.64 54.97 32.21
C GLN A 7 46.04 54.45 31.82
N LYS A 8 46.37 53.26 32.31
CA LYS A 8 47.62 52.53 32.04
C LYS A 8 47.43 51.69 30.77
N LYS A 9 48.38 51.82 29.84
CA LYS A 9 48.39 51.29 28.47
C LYS A 9 48.99 49.87 28.45
N GLU A 10 48.24 48.88 27.99
CA GLU A 10 48.74 47.54 27.60
C GLU A 10 48.71 47.38 26.07
N PRO A 11 49.57 46.52 25.48
CA PRO A 11 49.95 46.60 24.07
C PRO A 11 49.07 45.75 23.13
N ASN A 12 48.94 46.24 21.88
CA ASN A 12 48.17 45.72 20.75
C ASN A 12 48.40 44.23 20.41
N GLU A 13 47.32 43.45 20.36
CA GLU A 13 47.20 42.19 19.60
C GLU A 13 46.48 42.44 18.27
N PRO A 14 46.92 41.82 17.15
CA PRO A 14 46.33 42.03 15.81
C PRO A 14 44.97 41.31 15.65
N PRO A 15 44.12 41.70 14.69
CA PRO A 15 42.76 41.19 14.58
C PRO A 15 42.74 39.74 14.08
N LEU A 16 42.06 38.86 14.82
CA LEU A 16 41.70 37.51 14.39
C LEU A 16 40.78 37.59 13.15
N GLU A 17 41.27 37.08 12.01
CA GLU A 17 40.48 36.83 10.81
C GLU A 17 39.26 35.95 11.13
N LYS A 18 38.06 36.42 10.75
CA LYS A 18 36.83 35.63 10.79
C LYS A 18 36.96 34.46 9.80
N PRO A 19 36.75 33.19 10.22
CA PRO A 19 36.60 32.11 9.27
C PRO A 19 35.30 32.31 8.48
N SER A 20 35.42 32.33 7.16
CA SER A 20 34.31 32.32 6.20
C SER A 20 33.33 31.18 6.49
N SER A 21 32.04 31.51 6.52
CA SER A 21 30.92 30.60 6.71
C SER A 21 30.92 29.44 5.69
N PRO A 22 30.77 28.17 6.10
CA PRO A 22 30.56 27.08 5.16
C PRO A 22 29.14 27.19 4.60
N SER A 23 29.05 27.41 3.30
CA SER A 23 27.83 27.48 2.51
C SER A 23 26.93 26.24 2.69
N LEU A 24 25.62 26.46 2.66
CA LEU A 24 24.48 25.55 2.79
C LEU A 24 24.42 24.34 1.81
N GLY A 25 25.50 24.04 1.09
CA GLY A 25 25.59 23.00 0.06
C GLY A 25 26.15 21.65 0.51
N ASN A 26 26.82 21.56 1.67
CA ASN A 26 27.63 20.37 1.98
C ASN A 26 26.83 19.18 2.58
N SER A 27 25.73 19.43 3.29
CA SER A 27 24.91 18.38 3.91
C SER A 27 24.04 17.62 2.89
N SER A 28 23.57 18.30 1.84
CA SER A 28 22.85 17.64 0.73
C SER A 28 23.78 16.79 -0.13
N THR A 29 25.06 17.16 -0.27
CA THR A 29 26.09 16.37 -0.98
C THR A 29 26.51 15.12 -0.21
N ALA A 30 26.61 15.16 1.11
CA ALA A 30 26.97 13.95 1.89
C ALA A 30 25.84 12.90 1.84
N LEU A 31 24.60 13.34 2.02
CA LEU A 31 23.40 12.50 1.84
C LEU A 31 23.23 12.07 0.38
N SER A 32 23.46 12.95 -0.61
CA SER A 32 23.43 12.56 -2.02
C SER A 32 24.53 11.58 -2.38
N ALA A 33 25.73 11.69 -1.81
CA ALA A 33 26.82 10.75 -2.07
C ALA A 33 26.53 9.36 -1.51
N ILE A 34 25.94 9.30 -0.30
CA ILE A 34 25.50 8.04 0.31
C ILE A 34 24.32 7.45 -0.49
N CYS A 35 23.33 8.27 -0.85
CA CYS A 35 22.18 7.86 -1.66
C CYS A 35 22.54 7.50 -3.12
N ALA A 36 23.57 8.10 -3.71
CA ALA A 36 24.02 7.81 -5.07
C ALA A 36 24.84 6.52 -5.14
N ALA A 37 25.52 6.14 -4.05
CA ALA A 37 26.19 4.85 -3.94
C ALA A 37 25.21 3.68 -3.72
N THR A 38 24.03 3.95 -3.17
CA THR A 38 22.97 2.97 -2.95
C THR A 38 21.90 3.08 -4.03
N GLY A 39 22.04 2.30 -5.10
CA GLY A 39 21.06 2.24 -6.20
C GLY A 39 19.60 2.15 -5.70
N SER A 40 18.78 3.03 -6.25
CA SER A 40 17.34 3.26 -5.95
C SER A 40 17.06 4.00 -4.63
N VAL A 41 16.59 5.24 -4.79
CA VAL A 41 15.83 5.96 -3.76
C VAL A 41 14.60 5.10 -3.46
N ALA A 42 14.61 4.38 -2.33
CA ALA A 42 13.42 3.69 -1.84
C ALA A 42 12.34 4.74 -1.61
N GLU A 43 11.33 4.74 -2.47
CA GLU A 43 10.21 5.67 -2.40
C GLU A 43 9.43 5.37 -1.12
N PHE A 44 9.49 6.29 -0.14
CA PHE A 44 8.94 6.10 1.21
C PHE A 44 7.44 5.78 1.16
N GLU A 45 7.09 4.51 1.40
CA GLU A 45 5.71 4.05 1.53
C GLU A 45 5.12 4.51 2.88
N GLU A 46 3.83 4.92 2.91
CA GLU A 46 3.08 5.28 4.16
C GLU A 46 3.19 4.24 5.26
N PHE A 47 3.42 2.99 4.86
CA PHE A 47 3.53 1.83 5.71
C PHE A 47 4.70 1.03 5.18
N PRO A 48 5.86 1.06 5.85
CA PRO A 48 7.02 0.35 5.38
C PRO A 48 6.75 -1.12 5.11
N GLY A 49 7.10 -1.55 3.90
CA GLY A 49 6.91 -2.92 3.42
C GLY A 49 5.48 -3.30 3.08
N LEU A 50 4.50 -2.39 3.10
CA LEU A 50 3.16 -2.65 2.56
C LEU A 50 2.95 -1.87 1.25
N PRO A 51 3.07 -2.56 0.09
CA PRO A 51 2.90 -1.90 -1.19
C PRO A 51 1.58 -1.14 -1.32
N ARG A 52 1.70 0.15 -1.63
CA ARG A 52 0.53 0.99 -1.93
C ARG A 52 -0.05 0.61 -3.27
N LEU A 53 -1.35 0.37 -3.31
CA LEU A 53 -2.09 0.36 -4.57
C LEU A 53 -2.19 1.82 -5.01
N ARG A 54 -1.24 2.29 -5.84
CA ARG A 54 -1.13 3.67 -6.35
C ARG A 54 -2.24 4.02 -7.35
N TYR A 55 -3.48 3.79 -6.95
CA TYR A 55 -4.64 3.95 -7.81
C TYR A 55 -5.79 4.53 -7.01
N ARG A 56 -6.08 5.81 -7.26
CA ARG A 56 -7.26 6.48 -6.73
C ARG A 56 -8.36 6.38 -7.77
N ILE A 57 -9.38 5.58 -7.47
CA ILE A 57 -10.53 5.35 -8.37
C ILE A 57 -11.19 6.68 -8.80
N LEU A 58 -11.21 7.67 -7.91
CA LEU A 58 -11.81 8.99 -8.15
C LEU A 58 -11.17 9.75 -9.32
N ASP A 59 -9.88 9.52 -9.59
CA ASP A 59 -9.15 10.16 -10.68
C ASP A 59 -9.61 9.64 -12.05
N TYR A 60 -10.20 8.44 -12.08
CA TYR A 60 -10.66 7.74 -13.29
C TYR A 60 -12.18 7.56 -13.34
N LYS A 61 -12.92 8.25 -12.45
CA LYS A 61 -14.38 8.04 -12.26
C LYS A 61 -15.20 8.14 -13.55
N LEU A 62 -14.89 9.11 -14.42
CA LEU A 62 -15.63 9.30 -15.67
C LEU A 62 -15.40 8.14 -16.65
N LYS A 63 -14.13 7.73 -16.83
CA LYS A 63 -13.78 6.61 -17.72
C LYS A 63 -14.42 5.31 -17.24
N LEU A 64 -14.32 5.03 -15.94
CA LEU A 64 -14.91 3.84 -15.35
C LEU A 64 -16.44 3.88 -15.41
N ALA A 65 -17.06 5.03 -15.17
CA ALA A 65 -18.50 5.20 -15.28
C ALA A 65 -19.01 4.96 -16.71
N VAL A 66 -18.29 5.44 -17.74
CA VAL A 66 -18.64 5.18 -19.14
C VAL A 66 -18.55 3.70 -19.46
N VAL A 67 -17.47 3.02 -19.07
CA VAL A 67 -17.31 1.57 -19.31
C VAL A 67 -18.40 0.77 -18.61
N VAL A 68 -18.66 1.06 -17.33
CA VAL A 68 -19.73 0.37 -16.57
C VAL A 68 -21.10 0.66 -17.17
N PHE A 69 -21.36 1.88 -17.63
CA PHE A 69 -22.61 2.25 -18.27
C PHE A 69 -22.84 1.48 -19.57
N LEU A 70 -21.83 1.41 -20.45
CA LEU A 70 -21.93 0.68 -21.71
C LEU A 70 -22.14 -0.83 -21.46
N LEU A 71 -21.43 -1.41 -20.50
CA LEU A 71 -21.65 -2.80 -20.07
C LEU A 71 -23.09 -3.04 -19.62
N VAL A 72 -23.64 -2.19 -18.74
CA VAL A 72 -25.03 -2.32 -18.23
C VAL A 72 -26.06 -2.07 -19.33
N LEU A 73 -25.77 -1.12 -20.23
CA LEU A 73 -26.62 -0.81 -21.37
C LEU A 73 -26.75 -2.04 -22.27
N GLU A 74 -25.63 -2.65 -22.64
CA GLU A 74 -25.59 -3.80 -23.54
C GLU A 74 -26.10 -5.09 -22.87
N SER A 75 -25.70 -5.36 -21.63
CA SER A 75 -25.95 -6.63 -20.96
C SER A 75 -27.34 -6.73 -20.32
N ALA A 76 -28.14 -5.67 -20.35
CA ALA A 76 -29.47 -5.67 -19.73
C ALA A 76 -30.44 -4.66 -20.37
N LEU A 77 -30.11 -3.37 -20.33
CA LEU A 77 -31.11 -2.32 -20.64
C LEU A 77 -31.54 -2.34 -22.10
N LEU A 78 -30.60 -2.41 -23.04
CA LEU A 78 -30.85 -2.33 -24.47
C LEU A 78 -31.64 -3.57 -24.96
N PRO A 79 -31.25 -4.82 -24.66
CA PRO A 79 -32.01 -6.00 -25.07
C PRO A 79 -33.45 -5.99 -24.53
N ILE A 80 -33.65 -5.62 -23.26
CA ILE A 80 -34.98 -5.54 -22.63
C ILE A 80 -35.81 -4.42 -23.27
N ALA A 81 -35.26 -3.21 -23.37
CA ALA A 81 -35.97 -2.05 -23.89
C ALA A 81 -36.37 -2.24 -25.35
N LEU A 82 -35.45 -2.75 -26.20
CA LEU A 82 -35.75 -3.00 -27.61
C LEU A 82 -36.74 -4.15 -27.79
N TYR A 83 -36.61 -5.24 -27.03
CA TYR A 83 -37.53 -6.37 -27.16
C TYR A 83 -38.96 -5.96 -26.80
N TYR A 84 -39.20 -5.42 -25.61
CA TYR A 84 -40.54 -5.03 -25.21
C TYR A 84 -41.05 -3.81 -25.98
N GLY A 85 -40.19 -2.81 -26.21
CA GLY A 85 -40.56 -1.62 -26.96
C GLY A 85 -40.99 -1.92 -28.39
N LEU A 86 -40.19 -2.71 -29.14
CA LEU A 86 -40.53 -3.05 -30.52
C LEU A 86 -41.69 -4.05 -30.61
N THR A 87 -41.77 -5.03 -29.69
CA THR A 87 -42.86 -6.02 -29.72
C THR A 87 -44.22 -5.40 -29.38
N ILE A 88 -44.28 -4.39 -28.51
CA ILE A 88 -45.54 -3.74 -28.11
C ILE A 88 -45.95 -2.65 -29.11
N HIS A 89 -45.00 -1.87 -29.64
CA HIS A 89 -45.30 -0.67 -30.42
C HIS A 89 -45.15 -0.84 -31.93
N THR A 90 -44.76 -2.02 -32.43
CA THR A 90 -44.60 -2.26 -33.87
C THR A 90 -45.24 -3.58 -34.29
N THR A 91 -45.54 -3.72 -35.58
CA THR A 91 -45.98 -4.97 -36.22
C THR A 91 -44.83 -5.70 -36.90
N LEU A 92 -43.58 -5.39 -36.53
CA LEU A 92 -42.41 -6.02 -37.10
C LEU A 92 -42.40 -7.53 -36.78
N ARG A 93 -41.97 -8.34 -37.77
CA ARG A 93 -41.75 -9.77 -37.55
C ARG A 93 -40.72 -9.96 -36.44
N HIS A 94 -40.96 -10.93 -35.53
CA HIS A 94 -40.05 -11.23 -34.42
C HIS A 94 -38.58 -11.39 -34.85
N GLY A 95 -38.32 -12.05 -35.99
CA GLY A 95 -36.95 -12.17 -36.52
C GLY A 95 -36.28 -10.83 -36.83
N ILE A 96 -37.02 -9.80 -37.27
CA ILE A 96 -36.48 -8.45 -37.49
C ILE A 96 -36.16 -7.79 -36.14
N ILE A 97 -37.02 -7.95 -35.14
CA ILE A 97 -36.79 -7.42 -33.78
C ILE A 97 -35.47 -7.97 -33.22
N PHE A 98 -35.26 -9.28 -33.28
CA PHE A 98 -34.02 -9.89 -32.77
C PHE A 98 -32.80 -9.60 -33.63
N ALA A 99 -32.95 -9.42 -34.95
CA ALA A 99 -31.86 -8.94 -35.80
C ALA A 99 -31.42 -7.52 -35.40
N ILE A 100 -32.35 -6.62 -35.09
CA ILE A 100 -32.06 -5.28 -34.58
C ILE A 100 -31.31 -5.37 -33.24
N ILE A 101 -31.83 -6.14 -32.28
CA ILE A 101 -31.20 -6.32 -30.95
C ILE A 101 -29.78 -6.88 -31.10
N THR A 102 -29.61 -7.95 -31.87
CA THR A 102 -28.32 -8.60 -32.10
C THR A 102 -27.32 -7.67 -32.79
N SER A 103 -27.79 -6.80 -33.70
CA SER A 103 -26.94 -5.81 -34.37
C SER A 103 -26.42 -4.75 -33.39
N PHE A 104 -27.28 -4.23 -32.52
CA PHE A 104 -26.85 -3.28 -31.48
C PHE A 104 -25.89 -3.92 -30.48
N PHE A 105 -26.15 -5.16 -30.05
CA PHE A 105 -25.22 -5.93 -29.24
C PHE A 105 -23.84 -5.97 -29.91
N GLY A 106 -23.76 -6.48 -31.15
CA GLY A 106 -22.49 -6.59 -31.88
C GLY A 106 -21.74 -5.28 -32.09
N ILE A 107 -22.45 -4.15 -32.29
CA ILE A 107 -21.83 -2.82 -32.41
C ILE A 107 -21.22 -2.38 -31.08
N VAL A 108 -21.97 -2.46 -29.97
CA VAL A 108 -21.49 -2.00 -28.66
C VAL A 108 -20.34 -2.89 -28.17
N THR A 109 -20.51 -4.22 -28.19
CA THR A 109 -19.46 -5.16 -27.80
C THR A 109 -18.22 -4.98 -28.67
N GLY A 110 -18.42 -4.82 -29.99
CA GLY A 110 -17.34 -4.66 -30.96
C GLY A 110 -16.50 -3.40 -30.71
N ILE A 111 -17.13 -2.29 -30.32
CA ILE A 111 -16.42 -1.05 -29.97
C ILE A 111 -15.63 -1.25 -28.67
N GLU A 112 -16.25 -1.76 -27.60
CA GLU A 112 -15.56 -1.97 -26.32
C GLU A 112 -14.35 -2.89 -26.46
N PHE A 113 -14.57 -4.02 -27.12
CA PHE A 113 -13.55 -5.04 -27.35
C PHE A 113 -12.44 -4.52 -28.28
N GLY A 114 -12.82 -3.81 -29.34
CA GLY A 114 -11.88 -3.16 -30.26
C GLY A 114 -11.00 -2.13 -29.55
N LEU A 115 -11.57 -1.28 -28.69
CA LEU A 115 -10.81 -0.30 -27.90
C LEU A 115 -9.85 -0.99 -26.93
N ARG A 116 -10.26 -2.09 -26.29
CA ARG A 116 -9.40 -2.89 -25.42
C ARG A 116 -8.23 -3.51 -26.20
N CYS A 117 -8.51 -4.10 -27.36
CA CYS A 117 -7.48 -4.63 -28.28
C CYS A 117 -6.48 -3.54 -28.68
N LEU A 118 -6.96 -2.36 -29.09
CA LEU A 118 -6.10 -1.26 -29.50
C LEU A 118 -5.20 -0.76 -28.37
N LYS A 119 -5.71 -0.67 -27.13
CA LYS A 119 -4.89 -0.30 -25.97
C LYS A 119 -3.77 -1.32 -25.71
N LEU A 120 -4.06 -2.61 -25.83
CA LEU A 120 -3.07 -3.68 -25.59
C LEU A 120 -2.02 -3.77 -26.71
N ILE A 121 -2.42 -3.51 -27.96
CA ILE A 121 -1.53 -3.62 -29.13
C ILE A 121 -0.73 -2.34 -29.37
N LEU A 122 -1.34 -1.15 -29.30
CA LEU A 122 -0.74 0.10 -29.80
C LEU A 122 -0.05 0.95 -28.73
N LYS A 123 -0.53 0.94 -27.48
CA LYS A 123 -0.02 1.86 -26.45
C LYS A 123 1.18 1.28 -25.71
N ASP A 124 2.29 1.15 -26.43
CA ASP A 124 3.55 0.56 -25.99
C ASP A 124 3.31 -0.65 -25.09
N ASP A 125 4.18 -0.90 -24.13
CA ASP A 125 3.94 -1.93 -23.13
C ASP A 125 3.13 -1.40 -21.92
N MET A 126 2.60 -0.17 -21.95
CA MET A 126 2.00 0.52 -20.78
C MET A 126 0.85 -0.27 -20.14
N TYR A 127 0.01 -0.91 -20.96
CA TYR A 127 -1.19 -1.62 -20.51
C TYR A 127 -1.05 -3.14 -20.53
N ARG A 128 0.03 -3.65 -21.13
CA ARG A 128 0.26 -5.09 -21.30
C ARG A 128 0.54 -5.77 -19.94
N PRO A 129 0.16 -7.04 -19.78
CA PRO A 129 0.57 -7.82 -18.62
C PRO A 129 2.10 -7.84 -18.46
N VAL A 130 2.58 -7.92 -17.22
CA VAL A 130 4.03 -7.92 -16.94
C VAL A 130 4.70 -9.08 -17.66
N GLY A 131 5.84 -8.81 -18.33
CA GLY A 131 6.55 -9.77 -19.18
C GLY A 131 5.80 -10.19 -20.46
N GLY A 132 4.85 -9.38 -20.92
CA GLY A 132 4.07 -9.62 -22.14
C GLY A 132 4.78 -9.18 -23.42
N THR A 133 4.37 -9.74 -24.55
CA THR A 133 4.76 -9.29 -25.89
C THR A 133 3.62 -8.47 -26.52
N ARG A 134 3.84 -7.88 -27.70
CA ARG A 134 2.82 -7.10 -28.42
C ARG A 134 1.49 -7.83 -28.66
N TRP A 135 1.52 -9.16 -28.68
CA TRP A 135 0.37 -10.03 -28.92
C TRP A 135 -0.13 -10.75 -27.66
N SER A 136 0.45 -10.46 -26.49
CA SER A 136 -0.01 -11.06 -25.24
C SER A 136 -1.20 -10.27 -24.70
N PHE A 137 -2.40 -10.71 -25.07
CA PHE A 137 -3.61 -10.28 -24.39
C PHE A 137 -3.61 -10.74 -22.93
N ASP A 138 -4.31 -9.99 -22.09
CA ASP A 138 -4.51 -10.38 -20.71
C ASP A 138 -5.54 -11.52 -20.56
N PHE A 139 -5.52 -12.21 -19.41
CA PHE A 139 -6.36 -13.38 -19.19
C PHE A 139 -7.85 -13.01 -19.13
N THR A 140 -8.17 -11.81 -18.63
CA THR A 140 -9.54 -11.30 -18.64
C THR A 140 -10.04 -11.08 -20.05
N HIS A 141 -9.20 -10.57 -20.95
CA HIS A 141 -9.53 -10.41 -22.36
C HIS A 141 -9.89 -11.75 -23.00
N TRP A 142 -9.13 -12.82 -22.76
CA TRP A 142 -9.47 -14.16 -23.24
C TRP A 142 -10.77 -14.71 -22.63
N THR A 143 -10.98 -14.47 -21.34
CA THR A 143 -12.20 -14.86 -20.63
C THR A 143 -13.44 -14.20 -21.24
N LEU A 144 -13.36 -12.89 -21.49
CA LEU A 144 -14.40 -12.12 -22.17
C LEU A 144 -14.56 -12.56 -23.62
N SER A 145 -13.47 -12.77 -24.36
CA SER A 145 -13.49 -13.21 -25.77
C SER A 145 -14.27 -14.50 -25.94
N PHE A 146 -13.99 -15.51 -25.11
CA PHE A 146 -14.68 -16.79 -25.17
C PHE A 146 -16.17 -16.61 -24.86
N GLY A 147 -16.49 -15.85 -23.83
CA GLY A 147 -17.88 -15.56 -23.44
C GLY A 147 -18.67 -14.85 -24.54
N TYR A 148 -18.15 -13.72 -25.04
CA TYR A 148 -18.79 -12.97 -26.10
C TYR A 148 -18.91 -13.78 -27.39
N THR A 149 -17.91 -14.59 -27.75
CA THR A 149 -18.00 -15.46 -28.93
C THR A 149 -19.17 -16.44 -28.82
N VAL A 150 -19.33 -17.09 -27.67
CA VAL A 150 -20.44 -18.02 -27.41
C VAL A 150 -21.78 -17.27 -27.41
N MET A 151 -21.85 -16.12 -26.73
CA MET A 151 -23.07 -15.30 -26.69
C MET A 151 -23.48 -14.83 -28.10
N THR A 152 -22.55 -14.30 -28.89
CA THR A 152 -22.79 -13.86 -30.27
C THR A 152 -23.23 -15.03 -31.15
N ALA A 153 -22.61 -16.22 -31.03
CA ALA A 153 -23.02 -17.40 -31.78
C ALA A 153 -24.47 -17.83 -31.44
N ILE A 154 -24.85 -17.79 -30.17
CA ILE A 154 -26.21 -18.07 -29.71
C ILE A 154 -27.20 -17.03 -30.24
N LEU A 155 -26.86 -15.74 -30.17
CA LEU A 155 -27.70 -14.65 -30.65
C LEU A 155 -27.94 -14.72 -32.16
N ILE A 156 -26.88 -14.97 -32.94
CA ILE A 156 -26.99 -15.18 -34.38
C ILE A 156 -27.82 -16.44 -34.67
N GLY A 157 -27.43 -17.58 -34.09
CA GLY A 157 -28.06 -18.87 -34.34
C GLY A 157 -29.55 -18.91 -33.96
N GLY A 158 -29.91 -18.33 -32.81
CA GLY A 158 -31.30 -18.24 -32.34
C GLY A 158 -32.17 -17.28 -33.16
N SER A 159 -31.55 -16.38 -33.93
CA SER A 159 -32.22 -15.41 -34.80
C SER A 159 -32.40 -15.88 -36.26
N ILE A 160 -31.77 -17.00 -36.66
CA ILE A 160 -31.87 -17.54 -38.04
C ILE A 160 -33.28 -18.09 -38.38
N PRO A 161 -33.94 -18.88 -37.51
CA PRO A 161 -35.26 -19.44 -37.82
C PRO A 161 -36.30 -18.35 -38.08
N HIS A 162 -37.29 -18.65 -38.94
CA HIS A 162 -38.36 -17.70 -39.28
C HIS A 162 -39.08 -17.19 -38.01
N ASP A 163 -39.35 -18.13 -37.11
CA ASP A 163 -39.83 -17.84 -35.76
C ASP A 163 -38.65 -18.03 -34.79
N PRO A 164 -38.04 -16.94 -34.32
CA PRO A 164 -36.81 -16.99 -33.54
C PRO A 164 -37.05 -17.70 -32.21
N LEU A 165 -36.05 -18.46 -31.78
CA LEU A 165 -36.11 -19.23 -30.54
C LEU A 165 -35.90 -18.29 -29.34
N VAL A 166 -36.94 -17.58 -28.90
CA VAL A 166 -36.84 -16.52 -27.88
C VAL A 166 -36.20 -17.02 -26.58
N ARG A 167 -36.51 -18.25 -26.15
CA ARG A 167 -35.88 -18.86 -24.97
C ARG A 167 -34.36 -19.00 -25.15
N LEU A 168 -33.90 -19.42 -26.33
CA LEU A 168 -32.49 -19.51 -26.67
C LEU A 168 -31.83 -18.12 -26.68
N LEU A 169 -32.55 -17.08 -27.09
CA LEU A 169 -32.07 -15.69 -27.09
C LEU A 169 -32.07 -15.04 -25.69
N ALA A 170 -32.63 -15.71 -24.66
CA ALA A 170 -32.63 -15.26 -23.28
C ALA A 170 -31.46 -15.80 -22.44
N ILE A 171 -30.77 -16.85 -22.90
CA ILE A 171 -29.69 -17.54 -22.17
C ILE A 171 -28.29 -16.89 -22.20
N PRO A 172 -27.93 -15.96 -23.11
CA PRO A 172 -26.55 -15.50 -23.25
C PRO A 172 -25.89 -15.03 -21.94
N VAL A 173 -26.53 -14.16 -21.17
CA VAL A 173 -25.96 -13.59 -19.93
C VAL A 173 -25.91 -14.63 -18.79
N PRO A 174 -26.97 -15.42 -18.52
CA PRO A 174 -26.91 -16.50 -17.54
C PRO A 174 -25.84 -17.54 -17.86
N LEU A 175 -25.66 -17.88 -19.14
CA LEU A 175 -24.61 -18.80 -19.58
C LEU A 175 -23.21 -18.21 -19.36
N PHE A 176 -23.03 -16.92 -19.63
CA PHE A 176 -21.78 -16.22 -19.32
C PHE A 176 -21.46 -16.23 -17.82
N PHE A 177 -22.47 -16.10 -16.95
CA PHE A 177 -22.28 -16.20 -15.50
C PHE A 177 -21.89 -17.61 -15.06
N ILE A 178 -22.49 -18.66 -15.66
CA ILE A 178 -22.07 -20.04 -15.42
C ILE A 178 -20.62 -20.23 -15.85
N GLN A 179 -20.23 -19.74 -17.03
CA GLN A 179 -18.85 -19.81 -17.51
C GLN A 179 -17.87 -19.16 -16.53
N VAL A 180 -18.09 -17.89 -16.18
CA VAL A 180 -17.19 -17.16 -15.25
C VAL A 180 -17.20 -17.80 -13.86
N GLY A 181 -18.35 -18.25 -13.38
CA GLY A 181 -18.51 -18.98 -12.13
C GLY A 181 -17.65 -20.26 -12.10
N LEU A 182 -17.69 -21.08 -13.16
CA LEU A 182 -16.86 -22.27 -13.29
C LEU A 182 -15.36 -21.94 -13.36
N GLN A 183 -14.98 -20.86 -14.04
CA GLN A 183 -13.58 -20.39 -14.08
C GLN A 183 -13.09 -19.89 -12.71
N LEU A 184 -13.95 -19.24 -11.92
CA LEU A 184 -13.67 -18.85 -10.54
C LEU A 184 -13.50 -20.08 -9.63
N VAL A 185 -14.34 -21.10 -9.78
CA VAL A 185 -14.19 -22.38 -9.05
C VAL A 185 -12.88 -23.06 -9.42
N TRP A 186 -12.57 -23.16 -10.71
CA TRP A 186 -11.34 -23.78 -11.21
C TRP A 186 -10.09 -23.07 -10.68
N SER A 187 -10.02 -21.74 -10.81
CA SER A 187 -8.88 -20.95 -10.31
C SER A 187 -8.77 -20.98 -8.79
N GLY A 188 -9.91 -20.96 -8.08
CA GLY A 188 -9.96 -21.11 -6.62
C GLY A 188 -9.40 -22.47 -6.17
N TRP A 189 -9.80 -23.55 -6.84
CA TRP A 189 -9.29 -24.90 -6.59
C TRP A 189 -7.80 -25.02 -6.89
N MET A 190 -7.33 -24.52 -8.04
CA MET A 190 -5.91 -24.50 -8.40
C MET A 190 -5.07 -23.70 -7.39
N SER A 191 -5.60 -22.56 -6.93
CA SER A 191 -4.97 -21.72 -5.93
C SER A 191 -4.81 -22.45 -4.60
N ILE A 192 -5.87 -23.08 -4.08
CA ILE A 192 -5.82 -23.82 -2.80
C ILE A 192 -4.88 -25.03 -2.90
N THR A 193 -4.96 -25.79 -3.99
CA THR A 193 -4.12 -26.99 -4.21
C THR A 193 -2.68 -26.68 -4.60
N GLY A 194 -2.32 -25.40 -4.79
CA GLY A 194 -0.95 -24.98 -5.09
C GLY A 194 -0.45 -25.43 -6.46
N ARG A 195 -1.35 -25.70 -7.41
CA ARG A 195 -1.00 -26.22 -8.73
C ARG A 195 -0.31 -25.14 -9.59
N PRO A 196 0.68 -25.52 -10.41
CA PRO A 196 1.37 -24.59 -11.30
C PRO A 196 0.46 -24.16 -12.46
N ALA A 197 0.63 -22.92 -12.93
CA ALA A 197 -0.11 -22.35 -14.04
C ALA A 197 0.29 -23.02 -15.37
N PRO A 198 -0.66 -23.61 -16.12
CA PRO A 198 -0.36 -24.34 -17.34
C PRO A 198 0.11 -23.43 -18.49
N CYS A 199 -0.36 -22.18 -18.47
CA CYS A 199 0.00 -21.11 -19.39
C CYS A 199 0.22 -19.81 -18.60
N LYS A 200 0.62 -18.74 -19.29
CA LYS A 200 0.71 -17.42 -18.68
C LYS A 200 -0.69 -16.90 -18.37
N ILE A 201 -0.94 -16.50 -17.12
CA ILE A 201 -2.21 -15.96 -16.66
C ILE A 201 -1.98 -14.50 -16.28
N SER A 202 -2.23 -13.58 -17.21
CA SER A 202 -1.94 -12.15 -17.05
C SER A 202 -0.49 -11.92 -16.59
N SER A 203 -0.23 -11.28 -15.45
CA SER A 203 1.15 -11.06 -14.99
C SER A 203 1.79 -12.29 -14.34
N VAL A 204 1.05 -13.40 -14.18
CA VAL A 204 1.59 -14.64 -13.61
C VAL A 204 2.25 -15.50 -14.69
N PRO A 205 3.57 -15.79 -14.57
CA PRO A 205 4.29 -16.58 -15.55
C PRO A 205 3.85 -18.05 -15.52
N LYS A 206 4.02 -18.74 -16.65
CA LYS A 206 3.82 -20.18 -16.74
C LYS A 206 4.67 -20.90 -15.67
N GLY A 207 4.08 -21.84 -14.95
CA GLY A 207 4.75 -22.60 -13.89
C GLY A 207 4.63 -22.01 -12.48
N ALA A 208 4.26 -20.73 -12.33
CA ALA A 208 3.97 -20.16 -11.01
C ALA A 208 2.62 -20.63 -10.46
N ARG A 209 2.36 -20.44 -9.16
CA ARG A 209 1.08 -20.82 -8.54
C ARG A 209 -0.07 -20.01 -9.15
N VAL A 210 -1.14 -20.69 -9.56
CA VAL A 210 -2.34 -20.02 -10.08
C VAL A 210 -2.99 -19.18 -8.98
N PRO A 211 -3.15 -17.85 -9.16
CA PRO A 211 -3.88 -17.03 -8.20
C PRO A 211 -5.39 -17.24 -8.36
N PRO A 212 -6.21 -16.85 -7.37
CA PRO A 212 -7.64 -16.71 -7.57
C PRO A 212 -7.94 -15.76 -8.74
N LEU A 213 -8.86 -16.13 -9.65
CA LEU A 213 -9.17 -15.36 -10.87
C LEU A 213 -9.67 -13.95 -10.58
N VAL A 214 -10.26 -13.69 -9.41
CA VAL A 214 -10.58 -12.31 -9.00
C VAL A 214 -9.34 -11.41 -8.98
N LEU A 215 -8.16 -11.92 -8.62
CA LEU A 215 -6.92 -11.13 -8.67
C LEU A 215 -6.62 -10.67 -10.10
N THR A 216 -6.72 -11.59 -11.06
CA THR A 216 -6.38 -11.35 -12.46
C THR A 216 -7.44 -10.46 -13.13
N ILE A 217 -8.71 -10.63 -12.79
CA ILE A 217 -9.80 -9.74 -13.24
C ILE A 217 -9.56 -8.30 -12.76
N VAL A 218 -9.25 -8.11 -11.47
CA VAL A 218 -8.97 -6.78 -10.91
C VAL A 218 -7.72 -6.18 -11.53
N GLU A 219 -6.65 -6.96 -11.66
CA GLU A 219 -5.40 -6.56 -12.31
C GLU A 219 -5.66 -6.04 -13.74
N ASP A 220 -6.39 -6.80 -14.55
CA ASP A 220 -6.57 -6.54 -15.96
C ASP A 220 -7.57 -5.43 -16.24
N ILE A 221 -8.69 -5.38 -15.51
CA ILE A 221 -9.70 -4.31 -15.67
C ILE A 221 -9.11 -2.98 -15.23
N VAL A 222 -8.50 -2.91 -14.04
CA VAL A 222 -7.93 -1.66 -13.55
C VAL A 222 -6.71 -1.26 -14.38
N GLY A 223 -5.88 -2.24 -14.77
CA GLY A 223 -4.75 -2.04 -15.65
C GLY A 223 -5.16 -1.38 -16.97
N VAL A 224 -6.16 -1.95 -17.67
CA VAL A 224 -6.51 -1.56 -19.05
C VAL A 224 -7.66 -0.56 -19.14
N ASP A 225 -8.78 -0.81 -18.46
CA ASP A 225 -10.00 0.00 -18.54
C ASP A 225 -9.94 1.17 -17.55
N GLY A 226 -9.43 0.90 -16.34
CA GLY A 226 -9.14 1.90 -15.32
C GLY A 226 -7.93 2.79 -15.63
N ALA A 227 -7.17 2.46 -16.69
CA ALA A 227 -5.95 3.16 -17.08
C ALA A 227 -4.82 3.15 -16.02
N GLY A 228 -4.81 2.19 -15.08
CA GLY A 228 -3.77 2.04 -14.08
C GLY A 228 -2.42 1.55 -14.62
N GLY A 229 -2.41 0.93 -15.80
CA GLY A 229 -1.20 0.49 -16.49
C GLY A 229 -0.34 -0.50 -15.68
N ARG A 230 0.92 -0.66 -16.08
CA ARG A 230 1.88 -1.57 -15.43
C ARG A 230 2.23 -1.19 -13.99
N GLU A 231 2.24 0.10 -13.64
CA GLU A 231 2.53 0.53 -12.27
C GLU A 231 1.52 -0.06 -11.29
N TYR A 232 0.22 0.03 -11.62
CA TYR A 232 -0.82 -0.61 -10.82
C TYR A 232 -0.65 -2.13 -10.74
N ARG A 233 -0.38 -2.80 -11.88
CA ARG A 233 -0.18 -4.26 -11.92
C ARG A 233 0.96 -4.69 -10.99
N ASN A 234 2.09 -3.98 -11.05
CA ASN A 234 3.25 -4.25 -10.20
C ASN A 234 2.93 -4.04 -8.71
N SER A 235 2.28 -2.92 -8.36
CA SER A 235 1.88 -2.64 -6.98
C SER A 235 0.87 -3.65 -6.43
N LEU A 236 -0.07 -4.10 -7.27
CA LEU A 236 -1.07 -5.12 -6.89
C LEU A 236 -0.40 -6.47 -6.61
N MET A 237 0.52 -6.90 -7.47
CA MET A 237 1.25 -8.15 -7.30
C MET A 237 2.18 -8.08 -6.09
N ALA A 238 2.93 -6.99 -5.92
CA ALA A 238 3.80 -6.79 -4.75
C ALA A 238 2.99 -6.86 -3.44
N ARG A 239 1.81 -6.23 -3.39
CA ARG A 239 0.94 -6.32 -2.20
C ARG A 239 0.42 -7.74 -1.98
N TYR A 240 0.04 -8.42 -3.05
CA TYR A 240 -0.43 -9.80 -2.98
C TYR A 240 0.66 -10.75 -2.47
N GLU A 241 1.92 -10.56 -2.86
CA GLU A 241 3.04 -11.37 -2.37
C GLU A 241 3.32 -11.14 -0.89
N VAL A 242 3.25 -9.88 -0.44
CA VAL A 242 3.70 -9.47 0.90
C VAL A 242 2.61 -9.59 1.97
N SER A 243 1.33 -9.41 1.63
CA SER A 243 0.24 -9.37 2.61
C SER A 243 -0.60 -10.66 2.65
N PRO A 244 -0.46 -11.52 3.69
CA PRO A 244 -1.27 -12.72 3.82
C PRO A 244 -2.77 -12.41 3.99
N ARG A 245 -3.11 -11.28 4.64
CA ARG A 245 -4.49 -10.82 4.84
C ARG A 245 -5.11 -10.36 3.51
N PHE A 246 -4.34 -9.67 2.66
CA PHE A 246 -4.79 -9.30 1.32
C PHE A 246 -5.04 -10.54 0.45
N ARG A 247 -4.14 -11.54 0.46
CA ARG A 247 -4.37 -12.81 -0.25
C ARG A 247 -5.62 -13.54 0.22
N ALA A 248 -5.83 -13.60 1.53
CA ALA A 248 -7.01 -14.24 2.12
C ALA A 248 -8.29 -13.52 1.68
N MET A 249 -8.29 -12.18 1.68
CA MET A 249 -9.41 -11.37 1.18
C MET A 249 -9.71 -11.68 -0.30
N ILE A 250 -8.69 -11.69 -1.17
CA ILE A 250 -8.86 -11.99 -2.60
C ILE A 250 -9.40 -13.41 -2.82
N ALA A 251 -8.92 -14.41 -2.05
CA ALA A 251 -9.43 -15.77 -2.12
C ALA A 251 -10.89 -15.88 -1.65
N GLN A 252 -11.28 -15.16 -0.59
CA GLN A 252 -12.66 -15.09 -0.12
C GLN A 252 -13.58 -14.46 -1.18
N GLN A 253 -13.14 -13.34 -1.80
CA GLN A 253 -13.87 -12.70 -2.88
C GLN A 253 -14.03 -13.63 -4.08
N ASN A 254 -13.01 -14.42 -4.43
CA ASN A 254 -13.11 -15.41 -5.50
C ASN A 254 -14.24 -16.42 -5.26
N TRP A 255 -14.31 -17.01 -4.07
CA TRP A 255 -15.38 -17.97 -3.74
C TRP A 255 -16.76 -17.31 -3.63
N PHE A 256 -16.82 -16.08 -3.11
CA PHE A 256 -18.04 -15.31 -2.99
C PHE A 256 -18.67 -15.01 -4.37
N TRP A 257 -17.86 -14.57 -5.33
CA TRP A 257 -18.30 -14.35 -6.70
C TRP A 257 -18.53 -15.66 -7.46
N ALA A 258 -17.76 -16.72 -7.19
CA ALA A 258 -17.97 -18.03 -7.81
C ALA A 258 -19.35 -18.60 -7.47
N ALA A 259 -19.67 -18.63 -6.16
CA ALA A 259 -20.95 -19.13 -5.68
C ALA A 259 -22.11 -18.26 -6.18
N GLY A 260 -21.98 -16.93 -6.10
CA GLY A 260 -23.00 -16.01 -6.58
C GLY A 260 -23.29 -16.17 -8.07
N ALA A 261 -22.26 -16.17 -8.92
CA ALA A 261 -22.42 -16.28 -10.36
C ALA A 261 -23.03 -17.63 -10.79
N LEU A 262 -22.66 -18.73 -10.13
CA LEU A 262 -23.26 -20.04 -10.40
C LEU A 262 -24.73 -20.11 -9.94
N VAL A 263 -25.06 -19.58 -8.76
CA VAL A 263 -26.44 -19.57 -8.25
C VAL A 263 -27.34 -18.71 -9.14
N ASP A 264 -26.91 -17.49 -9.49
CA ASP A 264 -27.69 -16.62 -10.37
C ASP A 264 -27.77 -17.18 -11.80
N GLY A 265 -26.66 -17.65 -12.36
CA GLY A 265 -26.62 -18.23 -13.70
C GLY A 265 -27.50 -19.48 -13.85
N ILE A 266 -27.36 -20.45 -12.93
CA ILE A 266 -28.19 -21.69 -12.94
C ILE A 266 -29.64 -21.36 -12.58
N GLY A 267 -29.88 -20.53 -11.57
CA GLY A 267 -31.22 -20.13 -11.15
C GLY A 267 -31.99 -19.44 -12.27
N THR A 268 -31.36 -18.46 -12.92
CA THR A 268 -31.95 -17.76 -14.08
C THR A 268 -32.19 -18.73 -15.23
N MET A 269 -31.28 -19.69 -15.48
CA MET A 269 -31.47 -20.75 -16.47
C MET A 269 -32.71 -21.60 -16.16
N VAL A 270 -32.93 -22.03 -14.91
CA VAL A 270 -34.15 -22.78 -14.55
C VAL A 270 -35.41 -21.94 -14.76
N VAL A 271 -35.37 -20.65 -14.39
CA VAL A 271 -36.52 -19.75 -14.57
C VAL A 271 -36.86 -19.56 -16.05
N ILE A 272 -35.87 -19.36 -16.92
CA ILE A 272 -36.07 -19.19 -18.37
C ILE A 272 -36.88 -20.35 -18.99
N TRP A 273 -36.81 -21.58 -18.47
CA TRP A 273 -37.55 -22.73 -19.01
C TRP A 273 -38.87 -23.02 -18.31
N THR A 274 -39.13 -22.41 -17.15
CA THR A 274 -40.34 -22.66 -16.34
C THR A 274 -41.40 -21.57 -16.52
N VAL A 275 -41.03 -20.37 -16.96
CA VAL A 275 -41.96 -19.24 -17.15
C VAL A 275 -42.43 -19.11 -18.62
N PRO A 276 -43.51 -18.34 -18.88
CA PRO A 276 -43.92 -18.01 -20.25
C PRO A 276 -42.81 -17.29 -21.03
N GLU A 277 -42.73 -17.53 -22.34
CA GLU A 277 -41.62 -17.07 -23.19
C GLU A 277 -41.35 -15.56 -23.12
N LYS A 278 -42.41 -14.74 -23.14
CA LYS A 278 -42.30 -13.28 -23.02
C LYS A 278 -41.68 -12.83 -21.71
N VAL A 279 -41.87 -13.58 -20.63
CA VAL A 279 -41.30 -13.29 -19.30
C VAL A 279 -39.86 -13.82 -19.24
N ALA A 280 -39.61 -14.99 -19.83
CA ALA A 280 -38.30 -15.63 -19.85
C ALA A 280 -37.21 -14.71 -20.43
N TYR A 281 -37.53 -13.99 -21.51
CA TYR A 281 -36.60 -13.03 -22.11
C TYR A 281 -36.22 -11.90 -21.16
N GLY A 282 -37.20 -11.24 -20.53
CA GLY A 282 -36.95 -10.17 -19.57
C GLY A 282 -36.15 -10.64 -18.34
N VAL A 283 -36.46 -11.84 -17.84
CA VAL A 283 -35.73 -12.44 -16.71
C VAL A 283 -34.28 -12.77 -17.08
N GLY A 284 -34.05 -13.35 -18.27
CA GLY A 284 -32.71 -13.73 -18.73
C GLY A 284 -31.72 -12.57 -18.85
N TRP A 285 -32.19 -11.41 -19.27
CA TRP A 285 -31.37 -10.18 -19.37
C TRP A 285 -31.42 -9.32 -18.10
N GLY A 286 -32.48 -9.40 -17.30
CA GLY A 286 -32.71 -8.55 -16.14
C GLY A 286 -32.14 -9.08 -14.82
N SER A 287 -32.30 -10.37 -14.54
CA SER A 287 -31.81 -10.97 -13.27
C SER A 287 -30.31 -10.77 -13.06
N PRO A 288 -29.45 -11.01 -14.07
CA PRO A 288 -28.01 -10.81 -13.93
C PRO A 288 -27.60 -9.39 -13.50
N LEU A 289 -28.31 -8.35 -13.97
CA LEU A 289 -28.05 -6.98 -13.57
C LEU A 289 -28.36 -6.75 -12.08
N VAL A 290 -29.51 -7.24 -11.62
CA VAL A 290 -29.91 -7.12 -10.22
C VAL A 290 -28.90 -7.82 -9.31
N PHE A 291 -28.49 -9.04 -9.70
CA PHE A 291 -27.45 -9.78 -9.00
C PHE A 291 -26.13 -8.99 -8.92
N VAL A 292 -25.61 -8.50 -10.06
CA VAL A 292 -24.32 -7.78 -10.10
C VAL A 292 -24.35 -6.53 -9.23
N VAL A 293 -25.45 -5.77 -9.22
CA VAL A 293 -25.59 -4.58 -8.38
C VAL A 293 -25.49 -4.94 -6.90
N ILE A 294 -26.26 -5.93 -6.45
CA ILE A 294 -26.27 -6.35 -5.03
C ILE A 294 -24.89 -6.89 -4.62
N TRP A 295 -24.31 -7.80 -5.42
CA TRP A 295 -23.01 -8.41 -5.12
C TRP A 295 -21.87 -7.40 -5.10
N THR A 296 -21.91 -6.40 -5.99
CA THR A 296 -20.93 -5.32 -6.03
C THR A 296 -21.00 -4.46 -4.78
N VAL A 297 -22.20 -4.08 -4.33
CA VAL A 297 -22.37 -3.29 -3.09
C VAL A 297 -21.78 -4.04 -1.89
N ILE A 298 -22.11 -5.32 -1.71
CA ILE A 298 -21.58 -6.16 -0.64
C ILE A 298 -20.05 -6.23 -0.72
N THR A 299 -19.51 -6.48 -1.92
CA THR A 299 -18.06 -6.56 -2.19
C THR A 299 -17.35 -5.28 -1.79
N VAL A 300 -17.89 -4.11 -2.15
CA VAL A 300 -17.27 -2.81 -1.85
C VAL A 300 -17.17 -2.58 -0.34
N TYR A 301 -18.24 -2.83 0.41
CA TYR A 301 -18.21 -2.69 1.87
C TYR A 301 -17.23 -3.68 2.53
N TRP A 302 -17.25 -4.94 2.10
CA TRP A 302 -16.37 -5.98 2.61
C TRP A 302 -14.90 -5.65 2.34
N VAL A 303 -14.52 -5.38 1.09
CA VAL A 303 -13.14 -5.08 0.70
C VAL A 303 -12.62 -3.84 1.45
N ARG A 304 -13.42 -2.77 1.57
CA ARG A 304 -13.04 -1.58 2.34
C ARG A 304 -12.82 -1.90 3.82
N TRP A 305 -13.60 -2.79 4.40
CA TRP A 305 -13.42 -3.23 5.78
C TRP A 305 -12.15 -4.08 5.94
N CYS A 306 -11.91 -5.05 5.05
CA CYS A 306 -10.72 -5.90 5.06
C CYS A 306 -9.43 -5.08 4.87
N LEU A 307 -9.40 -4.14 3.93
CA LEU A 307 -8.23 -3.27 3.71
C LEU A 307 -7.94 -2.36 4.90
N ARG A 308 -8.98 -1.86 5.59
CA ARG A 308 -8.81 -1.09 6.83
C ARG A 308 -8.21 -1.95 7.95
N ARG A 309 -8.74 -3.17 8.14
CA ARG A 309 -8.20 -4.11 9.13
C ARG A 309 -6.78 -4.55 8.80
N GLU A 310 -6.48 -4.81 7.53
CA GLU A 310 -5.13 -5.12 7.06
C GLU A 310 -4.16 -4.02 7.48
N LYS A 311 -4.47 -2.75 7.19
CA LYS A 311 -3.63 -1.61 7.60
C LYS A 311 -3.47 -1.53 9.12
N GLN A 312 -4.54 -1.73 9.90
CA GLN A 312 -4.50 -1.70 11.36
C GLN A 312 -3.60 -2.81 11.94
N PHE A 313 -3.76 -4.04 11.46
CA PHE A 313 -2.91 -5.16 11.90
C PHE A 313 -1.48 -5.02 11.40
N TRP A 314 -1.28 -4.52 10.18
CA TRP A 314 0.06 -4.27 9.64
C TRP A 314 0.85 -3.31 10.51
N ARG A 315 0.17 -2.25 11.00
CA ARG A 315 0.70 -1.36 12.04
C ARG A 315 1.00 -2.16 13.29
N ALA A 316 0.02 -2.80 13.91
CA ALA A 316 0.23 -3.51 15.19
C ALA A 316 1.37 -4.56 15.17
N GLU A 317 1.56 -5.27 14.06
CA GLU A 317 2.50 -6.39 13.95
C GLU A 317 3.95 -5.96 13.62
N ARG A 318 4.14 -4.85 12.89
CA ARG A 318 5.47 -4.30 12.58
C ARG A 318 5.84 -3.09 13.43
N THR A 319 4.89 -2.54 14.16
CA THR A 319 5.10 -1.40 15.05
C THR A 319 5.31 -1.91 16.47
N ARG A 320 6.55 -2.29 16.81
CA ARG A 320 7.05 -1.96 18.16
C ARG A 320 7.50 -0.50 18.05
N SER A 321 6.51 0.39 18.16
CA SER A 321 6.66 1.83 17.97
C SER A 321 7.77 2.34 18.87
N THR A 322 8.67 3.18 18.34
CA THR A 322 9.20 4.26 19.19
C THR A 322 8.01 5.14 19.59
N GLU A 323 8.09 5.79 20.76
CA GLU A 323 6.97 6.55 21.34
C GLU A 323 6.27 7.44 20.29
N TRP A 324 4.94 7.45 20.29
CA TRP A 324 4.17 8.33 19.40
C TRP A 324 4.51 9.78 19.72
N LYS A 325 5.00 10.53 18.73
CA LYS A 325 5.22 11.97 18.82
C LYS A 325 3.96 12.69 18.36
N TYR A 326 3.35 13.47 19.24
CA TYR A 326 2.19 14.30 18.91
C TYR A 326 2.66 15.63 18.31
N TYR A 327 1.91 16.14 17.33
CA TYR A 327 2.12 17.44 16.70
C TYR A 327 0.83 18.28 16.76
N ASP A 328 0.94 19.60 16.66
CA ASP A 328 -0.23 20.48 16.68
C ASP A 328 -0.89 20.50 15.28
N ARG A 329 -2.21 20.30 15.24
CA ARG A 329 -3.00 20.32 13.99
C ARG A 329 -3.13 21.74 13.42
N SER A 330 -2.91 22.76 14.23
CA SER A 330 -3.09 24.18 13.88
C SER A 330 -2.06 24.70 12.86
N PHE A 331 -0.96 23.96 12.68
CA PHE A 331 0.09 24.31 11.73
C PHE A 331 0.07 23.35 10.52
N PRO A 332 -0.20 23.85 9.30
CA PRO A 332 -0.24 23.00 8.10
C PRO A 332 1.18 22.48 7.80
N ARG A 333 1.39 21.17 8.03
CA ARG A 333 2.69 20.47 7.95
C ARG A 333 3.76 21.14 8.79
N GLU A 334 3.75 20.89 10.09
CA GLU A 334 4.88 21.22 10.94
C GLU A 334 6.21 20.68 10.36
N PRO A 335 7.33 21.40 10.56
CA PRO A 335 8.69 20.90 10.31
C PRO A 335 8.98 19.54 10.95
N SER A 336 8.16 19.11 11.91
CA SER A 336 8.27 17.86 12.65
C SER A 336 8.04 16.62 11.78
N VAL A 337 7.09 16.63 10.83
CA VAL A 337 6.82 15.49 9.95
C VAL A 337 7.91 15.36 8.88
N GLU A 338 8.33 16.47 8.27
CA GLU A 338 9.44 16.48 7.31
C GLU A 338 10.75 16.04 7.98
N ARG A 339 11.00 16.51 9.21
CA ARG A 339 12.15 16.06 10.00
C ARG A 339 12.12 14.57 10.32
N ILE A 340 10.95 14.02 10.62
CA ILE A 340 10.77 12.57 10.82
C ILE A 340 11.02 11.80 9.52
N GLN A 341 10.56 12.33 8.38
CA GLN A 341 10.89 11.74 7.09
C GLN A 341 12.40 11.72 6.85
N ASP A 342 13.08 12.84 7.07
CA ASP A 342 14.51 12.98 6.82
C ASP A 342 15.35 12.05 7.72
N ILE A 343 15.05 11.99 9.02
CA ILE A 343 15.75 11.07 9.93
C ILE A 343 15.42 9.61 9.61
N ALA A 344 14.19 9.29 9.18
CA ALA A 344 13.86 7.94 8.71
C ALA A 344 14.71 7.55 7.49
N ARG A 345 14.96 8.48 6.56
CA ARG A 345 15.87 8.22 5.42
C ARG A 345 17.29 7.95 5.86
N TYR A 346 17.79 8.77 6.77
CA TYR A 346 19.13 8.60 7.33
C TYR A 346 19.27 7.23 8.03
N LEU A 347 18.33 6.87 8.90
CA LEU A 347 18.36 5.61 9.63
C LEU A 347 18.23 4.41 8.69
N HIS A 348 17.37 4.50 7.66
CA HIS A 348 17.21 3.45 6.67
C HIS A 348 18.49 3.23 5.84
N ALA A 349 19.15 4.30 5.41
CA ALA A 349 20.42 4.20 4.70
C ALA A 349 21.52 3.60 5.59
N THR A 350 21.56 4.01 6.87
CA THR A 350 22.54 3.54 7.85
C THR A 350 22.36 2.04 8.17
N SER A 351 21.12 1.59 8.37
CA SER A 351 20.81 0.19 8.65
C SER A 351 21.05 -0.72 7.45
N SER A 352 20.74 -0.24 6.24
CA SER A 352 20.92 -1.00 4.99
C SER A 352 22.38 -1.27 4.67
N CYS A 353 23.28 -0.33 5.02
CA CYS A 353 24.72 -0.51 4.83
C CYS A 353 25.35 -1.51 5.81
N ARG A 354 24.58 -2.08 6.76
CA ARG A 354 25.04 -2.99 7.83
C ARG A 354 26.40 -2.59 8.39
N SER A 355 26.60 -1.30 8.68
CA SER A 355 27.80 -0.90 9.42
C SER A 355 27.69 -1.52 10.82
N PRO A 356 28.53 -2.50 11.19
CA PRO A 356 28.39 -3.22 12.46
C PRO A 356 28.59 -2.31 13.69
N ASP A 357 29.07 -1.09 13.46
CA ASP A 357 29.49 -0.16 14.48
C ASP A 357 28.42 0.90 14.83
N VAL A 358 27.29 0.94 14.12
CA VAL A 358 26.20 1.87 14.44
C VAL A 358 25.03 1.07 15.04
N PRO A 359 24.81 1.16 16.36
CA PRO A 359 23.77 0.43 17.06
C PRO A 359 22.38 1.05 16.80
N VAL A 360 21.95 1.18 15.54
CA VAL A 360 20.63 1.68 15.19
C VAL A 360 19.75 0.53 14.74
N PRO A 361 18.44 0.55 15.06
CA PRO A 361 17.54 -0.48 14.57
C PRO A 361 17.36 -0.37 13.06
N GLU A 362 16.90 -1.45 12.42
CA GLU A 362 16.55 -1.44 11.01
C GLU A 362 15.33 -0.52 10.80
N CYS A 363 15.58 0.75 10.46
CA CYS A 363 14.51 1.69 10.19
C CYS A 363 13.83 1.32 8.88
N MET A 364 12.54 1.02 8.98
CA MET A 364 11.69 0.70 7.85
C MET A 364 11.05 1.97 7.28
N GLY A 365 10.80 2.98 8.11
CA GLY A 365 10.26 4.28 7.70
C GLY A 365 9.56 4.98 8.86
N TYR A 366 8.44 5.64 8.61
CA TYR A 366 7.64 6.33 9.62
C TYR A 366 6.15 6.09 9.40
N VAL A 367 5.34 6.27 10.44
CA VAL A 367 3.88 6.21 10.37
C VAL A 367 3.32 7.54 10.81
N GLU A 368 2.37 8.07 10.04
CA GLU A 368 1.61 9.27 10.39
C GLU A 368 0.14 8.88 10.63
N ASP A 369 -0.41 9.32 11.75
CA ASP A 369 -1.83 9.28 12.06
C ASP A 369 -2.36 10.71 11.87
N VAL A 370 -3.13 10.92 10.80
CA VAL A 370 -3.69 12.25 10.48
C VAL A 370 -4.97 12.51 11.29
N GLU A 371 -5.66 11.44 11.71
CA GLU A 371 -6.90 11.53 12.50
C GLU A 371 -6.60 12.00 13.92
N ARG A 372 -5.50 11.53 14.50
CA ARG A 372 -4.93 12.01 15.76
C ARG A 372 -3.54 12.55 15.44
N PRO A 373 -3.27 13.86 15.45
CA PRO A 373 -2.05 14.45 14.88
C PRO A 373 -0.79 13.94 15.60
N ARG A 374 -0.26 12.81 15.14
CA ARG A 374 0.91 12.15 15.70
C ARG A 374 1.65 11.32 14.65
N CYS A 375 2.94 11.15 14.85
CA CYS A 375 3.79 10.36 13.99
C CYS A 375 4.83 9.58 14.82
N CYS A 376 5.41 8.54 14.26
CA CYS A 376 6.47 7.77 14.89
C CYS A 376 7.40 7.13 13.85
N LEU A 377 8.63 6.80 14.25
CA LEU A 377 9.52 5.98 13.45
C LEU A 377 9.13 4.50 13.56
N LEU A 378 9.20 3.80 12.43
CA LEU A 378 8.99 2.36 12.35
C LEU A 378 10.34 1.65 12.22
N CYS A 379 10.70 0.94 13.28
CA CYS A 379 12.01 0.29 13.40
C CYS A 379 11.81 -1.20 13.70
N LYS A 380 12.52 -2.05 12.96
CA LYS A 380 12.58 -3.49 13.22
C LYS A 380 13.72 -3.77 14.20
N LEU A 381 13.34 -4.25 15.39
CA LEU A 381 14.28 -4.54 16.48
C LEU A 381 14.78 -5.99 16.47
N SER A 382 13.92 -6.96 16.16
CA SER A 382 14.28 -8.38 16.12
C SER A 382 13.64 -9.06 14.92
N SER A 383 14.32 -10.08 14.37
CA SER A 383 13.71 -10.99 13.40
C SER A 383 12.75 -11.98 14.07
N ASP A 384 12.92 -12.21 15.37
CA ASP A 384 12.04 -13.02 16.20
C ASP A 384 11.15 -12.11 17.05
N VAL A 385 9.85 -12.12 16.75
CA VAL A 385 8.82 -11.29 17.41
C VAL A 385 8.71 -11.64 18.91
N SER A 386 9.10 -12.86 19.29
CA SER A 386 9.02 -13.35 20.67
C SER A 386 10.26 -13.03 21.52
N ALA A 387 11.32 -12.47 20.93
CA ALA A 387 12.54 -12.16 21.68
C ALA A 387 12.27 -11.09 22.76
N PRO A 388 12.69 -11.33 24.02
CA PRO A 388 12.55 -10.34 25.07
C PRO A 388 13.40 -9.11 24.74
N LEU A 389 12.85 -7.93 25.02
CA LEU A 389 13.51 -6.65 24.89
C LEU A 389 13.56 -6.03 26.29
N ALA A 390 14.74 -5.63 26.74
CA ALA A 390 14.90 -4.81 27.95
C ALA A 390 15.63 -3.52 27.59
N THR A 391 15.20 -2.41 28.17
CA THR A 391 15.93 -1.15 28.11
C THR A 391 16.98 -1.11 29.21
N LEU A 392 17.94 -0.19 29.10
CA LEU A 392 18.89 0.05 30.19
C LEU A 392 18.16 0.51 31.46
N ALA A 393 17.02 1.19 31.34
CA ALA A 393 16.18 1.53 32.49
C ALA A 393 15.63 0.28 33.21
N ASP A 394 15.21 -0.74 32.46
CA ASP A 394 14.67 -1.99 33.02
C ASP A 394 15.76 -2.84 33.71
N LEU A 395 17.01 -2.69 33.27
CA LEU A 395 18.15 -3.47 33.78
C LEU A 395 18.85 -2.83 34.97
N ILE A 396 18.63 -1.54 35.25
CA ILE A 396 19.23 -0.86 36.40
C ILE A 396 18.37 -1.16 37.64
N PRO A 397 18.87 -1.94 38.61
CA PRO A 397 18.13 -2.20 39.83
C PRO A 397 18.02 -0.91 40.67
N PRO A 398 16.93 -0.73 41.44
CA PRO A 398 16.74 0.46 42.29
C PRO A 398 17.80 0.59 43.40
N GLN A 399 18.44 -0.53 43.77
CA GLN A 399 19.58 -0.57 44.67
C GLN A 399 20.72 -1.33 43.98
N PHE A 400 21.97 -0.91 44.22
CA PHE A 400 23.13 -1.55 43.61
C PHE A 400 23.23 -3.02 44.02
N ASP A 401 23.21 -3.91 43.04
CA ASP A 401 23.40 -5.35 43.22
C ASP A 401 24.62 -5.78 42.40
N ALA A 402 25.72 -6.13 43.09
CA ALA A 402 26.97 -6.54 42.45
C ALA A 402 26.81 -7.80 41.58
N ALA A 403 25.87 -8.70 41.89
CA ALA A 403 25.64 -9.92 41.13
C ALA A 403 24.89 -9.65 39.82
N ARG A 404 24.03 -8.62 39.79
CA ARG A 404 23.25 -8.23 38.60
C ARG A 404 23.90 -7.12 37.79
N THR A 405 24.80 -6.34 38.39
CA THR A 405 25.44 -5.22 37.71
C THR A 405 26.61 -5.70 36.86
N PRO A 406 26.63 -5.44 35.54
CA PRO A 406 27.73 -5.82 34.67
C PRO A 406 29.08 -5.27 35.18
N ASN A 407 30.18 -5.97 34.89
CA ASN A 407 31.50 -5.51 35.30
C ASN A 407 31.87 -4.14 34.67
N LEU A 408 32.89 -3.47 35.21
CA LEU A 408 33.32 -2.16 34.74
C LEU A 408 33.71 -2.17 33.25
N GLY A 409 34.35 -3.23 32.78
CA GLY A 409 34.77 -3.38 31.38
C GLY A 409 33.59 -3.36 30.41
N HIS A 410 32.51 -4.08 30.71
CA HIS A 410 31.30 -4.10 29.89
C HIS A 410 30.58 -2.75 29.91
N ARG A 411 30.55 -2.05 31.06
CA ARG A 411 29.98 -0.70 31.17
C ARG A 411 30.76 0.32 30.34
N LEU A 412 32.10 0.27 30.36
CA LEU A 412 32.95 1.12 29.54
C LEU A 412 32.80 0.78 28.04
N ALA A 413 32.63 -0.49 27.69
CA ALA A 413 32.36 -0.91 26.32
C ALA A 413 31.01 -0.39 25.81
N LEU A 414 29.94 -0.48 26.61
CA LEU A 414 28.64 0.13 26.31
C LEU A 414 28.78 1.65 26.09
N ALA A 415 29.45 2.35 26.99
CA ALA A 415 29.70 3.78 26.86
C ALA A 415 30.45 4.12 25.57
N ARG A 416 31.51 3.37 25.25
CA ARG A 416 32.27 3.53 24.00
C ARG A 416 31.38 3.36 22.77
N VAL A 417 30.55 2.31 22.71
CA VAL A 417 29.65 2.04 21.58
C VAL A 417 28.67 3.20 21.38
N LEU A 418 28.05 3.68 22.46
CA LEU A 418 27.12 4.81 22.40
C LEU A 418 27.81 6.12 21.99
N SER A 419 29.00 6.41 22.53
CA SER A 419 29.77 7.60 22.14
C SER A 419 30.15 7.59 20.67
N VAL A 420 30.57 6.43 20.13
CA VAL A 420 30.88 6.28 18.70
C VAL A 420 29.62 6.47 17.85
N ALA A 421 28.48 5.94 18.27
CA ALA A 421 27.20 6.10 17.57
C ALA A 421 26.79 7.58 17.48
N LEU A 422 26.85 8.32 18.60
CA LEU A 422 26.55 9.75 18.63
C LEU A 422 27.54 10.58 17.82
N PHE A 423 28.84 10.26 17.92
CA PHE A 423 29.87 10.94 17.13
C PHE A 423 29.57 10.81 15.63
N ARG A 424 29.26 9.60 15.16
CA ARG A 424 28.89 9.34 13.76
C ARG A 424 27.61 10.06 13.34
N LEU A 425 26.60 10.11 14.21
CA LEU A 425 25.39 10.90 13.97
C LEU A 425 25.71 12.40 13.85
N HIS A 426 26.57 12.93 14.71
CA HIS A 426 26.97 14.33 14.67
C HIS A 426 27.74 14.67 13.39
N LEU A 427 28.55 13.75 12.86
CA LEU A 427 29.24 13.91 11.57
C LEU A 427 28.27 14.06 10.39
N THR A 428 27.03 13.57 10.49
CA THR A 428 26.01 13.74 9.44
C THR A 428 25.22 15.03 9.61
N GLY A 429 25.57 15.87 10.59
CA GLY A 429 24.87 17.11 10.90
C GLY A 429 23.56 16.88 11.64
N TRP A 430 23.38 15.74 12.30
CA TRP A 430 22.19 15.44 13.11
C TRP A 430 22.52 15.44 14.60
N LEU A 431 21.56 15.87 15.41
CA LEU A 431 21.57 15.81 16.87
C LEU A 431 20.50 14.82 17.33
N HIS A 432 20.84 13.89 18.22
CA HIS A 432 19.93 12.81 18.64
C HIS A 432 18.71 13.31 19.42
N LYS A 433 18.93 14.20 20.40
CA LYS A 433 17.93 14.85 21.28
C LYS A 433 17.05 13.94 22.16
N GLY A 434 17.06 12.63 21.96
CA GLY A 434 16.35 11.66 22.82
C GLY A 434 17.27 10.68 23.55
N ILE A 435 18.52 11.04 23.90
CA ILE A 435 19.41 10.08 24.57
C ILE A 435 19.05 9.91 26.05
N ARG A 436 18.69 8.69 26.45
CA ARG A 436 18.30 8.33 27.82
C ARG A 436 18.39 6.82 28.03
N ASN A 437 18.40 6.36 29.28
CA ASN A 437 18.46 4.93 29.60
C ASN A 437 17.27 4.11 29.03
N SER A 438 16.08 4.67 28.94
CA SER A 438 14.92 4.00 28.30
C SER A 438 15.01 3.92 26.78
N ASN A 439 15.92 4.68 26.16
CA ASN A 439 16.16 4.66 24.71
C ASN A 439 17.43 3.87 24.35
N ILE A 440 17.99 3.10 25.29
CA ILE A 440 19.06 2.14 25.04
C ILE A 440 18.47 0.76 25.27
N ALA A 441 18.28 -0.01 24.21
CA ALA A 441 17.60 -1.30 24.27
C ALA A 441 18.55 -2.47 23.98
N PHE A 442 18.28 -3.62 24.59
CA PHE A 442 19.05 -4.84 24.44
C PHE A 442 18.14 -5.95 23.95
N LEU A 443 18.54 -6.59 22.85
CA LEU A 443 17.84 -7.71 22.26
C LEU A 443 18.30 -8.98 22.96
N ASP A 444 17.35 -9.79 23.42
CA ASP A 444 17.60 -11.11 24.01
C ASP A 444 18.50 -11.08 25.28
N PRO A 445 18.22 -10.20 26.27
CA PRO A 445 19.07 -9.99 27.46
C PRO A 445 19.15 -11.19 28.42
N GLY A 446 18.47 -12.30 28.12
CA GLY A 446 18.40 -13.50 28.97
C GLY A 446 18.78 -14.81 28.28
N ARG A 447 19.27 -14.77 27.04
CA ARG A 447 19.69 -16.00 26.33
C ARG A 447 21.13 -16.32 26.70
N GLY A 448 21.27 -17.01 27.83
CA GLY A 448 22.53 -17.28 28.51
C GLY A 448 22.84 -16.15 29.48
N ASP A 449 23.19 -16.47 30.73
CA ASP A 449 23.60 -15.53 31.79
C ASP A 449 24.93 -14.79 31.46
N ASP A 450 25.15 -14.41 30.21
CA ASP A 450 26.35 -13.74 29.74
C ASP A 450 26.18 -12.21 29.85
N PRO A 451 26.80 -11.55 30.85
CA PRO A 451 26.70 -10.11 31.04
C PRO A 451 27.35 -9.29 29.90
N SER A 452 27.98 -9.93 28.91
CA SER A 452 28.50 -9.26 27.72
C SER A 452 27.41 -8.71 26.80
N PHE A 453 26.14 -9.13 26.95
CA PHE A 453 25.04 -8.68 26.10
C PHE A 453 24.90 -7.15 26.06
N ILE A 454 25.25 -6.46 27.15
CA ILE A 454 25.18 -5.00 27.22
C ILE A 454 26.14 -4.28 26.26
N THR A 455 27.13 -4.99 25.70
CA THR A 455 28.06 -4.43 24.71
C THR A 455 27.46 -4.32 23.31
N ARG A 456 26.24 -4.84 23.11
CA ARG A 456 25.48 -4.80 21.86
C ARG A 456 24.15 -4.04 22.03
N PRO A 457 24.19 -2.75 22.39
CA PRO A 457 22.97 -1.95 22.52
C PRO A 457 22.33 -1.70 21.15
N THR A 458 21.06 -1.32 21.19
CA THR A 458 20.33 -0.65 20.12
C THR A 458 19.87 0.70 20.65
N LEU A 459 20.38 1.79 20.07
CA LEU A 459 19.99 3.15 20.34
C LEU A 459 18.65 3.46 19.66
N LEU A 460 17.68 3.92 20.44
CA LEU A 460 16.33 4.34 20.04
C LEU A 460 16.15 5.84 20.35
N GLY A 461 14.95 6.38 20.11
CA GLY A 461 14.63 7.77 20.50
C GLY A 461 15.03 8.83 19.49
N PHE A 462 15.09 8.46 18.22
CA PHE A 462 15.40 9.37 17.11
C PHE A 462 14.21 10.28 16.72
N ASP A 463 13.04 10.13 17.34
CA ASP A 463 11.82 10.88 17.00
C ASP A 463 11.95 12.39 17.25
N TYR A 464 12.86 12.78 18.14
CA TYR A 464 13.21 14.17 18.46
C TYR A 464 14.49 14.66 17.79
N SER A 465 15.14 13.81 16.98
CA SER A 465 16.38 14.17 16.30
C SER A 465 16.16 15.35 15.37
N ARG A 466 17.15 16.25 15.31
CA ARG A 466 17.10 17.44 14.46
C ARG A 466 18.43 17.71 13.77
N PRO A 467 18.45 18.41 12.62
CA PRO A 467 19.67 18.96 12.05
C PRO A 467 20.40 19.88 13.05
N SER A 468 21.73 19.91 13.01
CA SER A 468 22.60 20.67 13.92
C SER A 468 22.63 22.18 13.67
N GLN A 469 22.02 22.64 12.57
CA GLN A 469 21.95 24.04 12.19
C GLN A 469 21.29 24.89 13.29
N GLU A 470 21.84 26.09 13.53
CA GLU A 470 21.33 27.02 14.55
C GLU A 470 19.94 27.58 14.21
N SER A 471 19.63 27.69 12.92
CA SER A 471 18.33 28.15 12.41
C SER A 471 17.18 27.17 12.68
N VAL A 472 17.48 25.92 13.05
CA VAL A 472 16.47 24.87 13.26
C VAL A 472 16.18 24.72 14.74
N GLU A 473 14.98 25.10 15.15
CA GLU A 473 14.52 24.99 16.54
C GLU A 473 14.35 23.52 16.98
N SER A 474 14.65 23.27 18.26
CA SER A 474 14.39 21.96 18.88
C SER A 474 12.92 21.89 19.29
N ASP A 475 12.28 20.74 19.10
CA ASP A 475 10.88 20.58 19.48
C ASP A 475 10.70 20.80 20.99
N HIS A 476 9.61 21.47 21.38
CA HIS A 476 9.30 21.77 22.78
C HIS A 476 8.82 20.55 23.57
N ALA A 477 8.38 19.47 22.91
CA ALA A 477 7.73 18.36 23.59
C ALA A 477 8.60 17.44 24.49
N PRO A 478 9.93 17.23 24.28
CA PRO A 478 10.63 16.17 25.01
C PRO A 478 10.72 16.44 26.51
N HIS A 479 10.90 17.69 26.96
CA HIS A 479 11.02 18.00 28.40
C HIS A 479 9.69 17.94 29.16
N LEU A 480 8.55 17.92 28.46
CA LEU A 480 7.22 17.76 29.06
C LEU A 480 6.86 16.29 29.32
N LEU A 481 7.64 15.36 28.77
CA LEU A 481 7.48 13.93 29.04
C LEU A 481 8.18 13.57 30.36
N GLU A 482 7.44 12.92 31.25
CA GLU A 482 7.92 12.47 32.55
C GLU A 482 9.23 11.67 32.40
N GLY A 483 10.27 12.04 33.15
CA GLY A 483 11.59 11.38 33.12
C GLY A 483 12.62 11.92 32.11
N TYR A 484 12.30 12.94 31.29
CA TYR A 484 13.29 13.59 30.40
C TYR A 484 14.21 14.59 31.08
N ASP A 485 13.75 15.22 32.17
CA ASP A 485 14.47 16.29 32.86
C ASP A 485 15.93 15.96 33.24
N PRO A 486 16.25 14.80 33.86
CA PRO A 486 17.64 14.50 34.28
C PRO A 486 18.63 14.32 33.11
N TYR A 487 18.14 14.19 31.88
CA TYR A 487 18.98 14.03 30.67
C TYR A 487 19.16 15.34 29.89
N THR A 488 18.60 16.44 30.39
CA THR A 488 18.60 17.73 29.69
C THR A 488 19.67 18.66 30.27
N HIS A 489 20.37 19.41 29.42
CA HIS A 489 21.38 20.37 29.87
C HIS A 489 20.73 21.52 30.69
N PRO A 490 21.34 21.99 31.80
CA PRO A 490 20.75 23.04 32.64
C PRO A 490 20.38 24.34 31.92
N GLU A 491 21.13 24.71 30.87
CA GLU A 491 20.78 25.87 30.03
C GLU A 491 19.48 25.68 29.23
N TYR A 492 19.15 24.44 28.85
CA TYR A 492 17.90 24.12 28.16
C TYR A 492 16.71 24.09 29.15
N GLN A 493 16.94 23.65 30.39
CA GLN A 493 15.94 23.74 31.46
C GLN A 493 15.65 25.20 31.83
N SER A 494 16.68 26.02 32.02
CA SER A 494 16.55 27.40 32.51
C SER A 494 15.99 28.38 31.47
N ARG A 495 16.21 28.15 30.16
CA ARG A 495 15.60 28.95 29.08
C ARG A 495 14.07 28.79 28.98
N HIS A 496 13.49 27.74 29.56
CA HIS A 496 12.04 27.52 29.56
C HIS A 496 11.39 27.77 30.92
N GLY A 497 12.17 27.76 32.02
CA GLY A 497 11.69 28.13 33.36
C GLY A 497 11.49 29.64 33.61
N ARG A 498 11.88 30.53 32.67
CA ARG A 498 11.67 32.00 32.77
C ARG A 498 10.48 32.52 31.96
N ALA A 499 9.68 31.63 31.36
CA ALA A 499 8.52 31.99 30.54
C ALA A 499 7.19 31.70 31.24
N THR A 500 7.05 32.10 32.51
CA THR A 500 5.76 32.24 33.22
C THR A 500 5.95 33.26 34.35
N PRO A 501 5.18 34.37 34.40
CA PRO A 501 5.03 35.14 35.64
C PRO A 501 4.30 34.33 36.72
#